data_AF-A0A2V9NYI8-F1
#
_entry.id   AF-A0A2V9NYI8-F1
#
_cell.length_a   1.000
_cell.length_b   1.000
_cell.length_c   1.000
_cell.angle_alpha   90.00
_cell.angle_beta   90.00
_cell.angle_gamma   90.00
#
_symmetry.space_group_name_H-M   'P 1'
#
loop_
_entity.id
_entity.type
_entity.pdbx_description
1 polymer ?
#
loop_
_entity_poly.entity_id
_entity_poly.type
_entity_poly.pdbx_seq_one_letter_code
_entity_poly.pdbx_strand_id
1 'polypeptide(L)' 'MSNTMLTVRVPEELADWLAETSRKTGIPVGKLVREQLEKARKQEGEPGFMRYAGIFRGPRDLSERKGFSR' A
#
# COMPACT_ATOMS: atom_id res chain seq x y z
N MET A 1 23.95 8.89 0.84
CA MET A 1 23.17 7.67 1.17
C MET A 1 24.03 6.48 0.84
N SER A 2 24.42 5.69 1.84
CA SER A 2 25.19 4.45 1.67
C SER A 2 24.25 3.35 1.20
N ASN A 3 24.54 2.71 0.07
CA ASN A 3 23.78 1.55 -0.39
C ASN A 3 24.39 0.29 0.22
N THR A 4 23.58 -0.47 0.95
CA THR A 4 23.97 -1.77 1.51
C THR A 4 23.37 -2.88 0.65
N MET A 5 24.17 -3.91 0.34
CA MET A 5 23.71 -5.07 -0.41
C MET A 5 22.94 -6.02 0.53
N LEU A 6 21.69 -6.31 0.17
CA LEU A 6 20.83 -7.28 0.86
C LEU A 6 20.45 -8.37 -0.14
N THR A 7 20.79 -9.62 0.16
CA THR A 7 20.42 -10.79 -0.65
C THR A 7 19.27 -11.52 0.03
N VAL A 8 18.14 -11.65 -0.66
CA VAL A 8 16.92 -12.30 -0.14
C VAL A 8 16.51 -13.43 -1.08
N ARG A 9 16.12 -14.58 -0.52
CA ARG A 9 15.48 -15.65 -1.29
C ARG A 9 14.00 -15.35 -1.44
N VAL A 10 13.52 -15.38 -2.67
CA VAL A 10 12.10 -15.20 -3.00
C VAL A 10 11.58 -16.43 -3.76
N PRO A 11 10.28 -16.75 -3.67
CA PRO A 11 9.67 -17.77 -4.51
C PRO A 11 9.85 -17.46 -5.99
N GLU A 12 9.96 -18.49 -6.83
CA GLU A 12 10.16 -18.36 -8.28
C GLU A 12 9.06 -17.52 -8.94
N GLU A 13 7.80 -17.79 -8.59
CA GLU A 13 6.64 -17.02 -9.07
C GLU A 13 6.77 -15.51 -8.81
N LEU A 14 7.31 -15.13 -7.64
CA LEU A 14 7.50 -13.73 -7.29
C LEU A 14 8.65 -13.10 -8.09
N ALA A 15 9.72 -13.86 -8.37
CA ALA A 15 10.82 -13.41 -9.21
C ALA A 15 10.35 -13.15 -10.65
N ASP A 16 9.55 -14.06 -11.21
CA ASP A 16 8.99 -13.93 -12.55
C ASP A 16 8.05 -12.73 -12.66
N TRP A 17 7.19 -12.56 -11.65
CA TRP A 17 6.30 -11.40 -11.57
C TRP A 17 7.07 -10.07 -11.51
N LEU A 18 8.15 -10.00 -10.72
CA LEU A 18 9.01 -8.82 -10.63
C LEU A 18 9.68 -8.49 -11.98
N ALA A 19 10.17 -9.52 -12.68
CA ALA A 19 10.80 -9.35 -13.99
C ALA A 19 9.79 -8.85 -15.04
N GLU A 20 8.59 -9.43 -15.09
CA GLU A 20 7.55 -9.01 -16.02
C GLU A 20 7.06 -7.60 -15.72
N THR A 21 6.86 -7.27 -14.44
CA THR A 21 6.45 -5.92 -14.02
C THR A 21 7.51 -4.88 -14.40
N SER A 22 8.79 -5.22 -14.24
CA SER A 22 9.90 -4.35 -14.67
C SER A 22 9.86 -4.09 -16.19
N ARG A 23 9.63 -5.12 -17.00
CA ARG A 23 9.47 -4.99 -18.47
C ARG A 23 8.30 -4.09 -18.85
N LYS A 24 7.13 -4.32 -18.25
CA LYS A 24 5.90 -3.55 -18.56
C LYS A 24 6.00 -2.07 -18.15
N THR A 25 6.64 -1.79 -17.03
CA THR A 25 6.70 -0.45 -16.45
C THR A 25 7.96 0.34 -16.83
N GLY A 26 9.00 -0.34 -17.33
CA GLY A 26 10.32 0.23 -17.57
C GLY A 26 11.10 0.57 -16.28
N ILE A 27 10.61 0.15 -15.11
CA ILE A 27 11.24 0.44 -13.82
C ILE A 27 12.18 -0.72 -13.44
N PRO A 28 13.45 -0.47 -13.07
CA PRO A 28 14.35 -1.54 -12.63
C PRO A 28 13.83 -2.29 -11.39
N VAL A 29 14.00 -3.62 -11.37
CA VAL A 29 13.53 -4.49 -10.26
C VAL A 29 14.00 -4.00 -8.89
N GLY A 30 15.27 -3.61 -8.75
CA GLY A 30 15.79 -3.10 -7.48
C GLY A 30 15.12 -1.80 -7.02
N LYS A 31 14.72 -0.93 -7.96
CA LYS A 31 13.95 0.28 -7.64
C LYS A 31 12.52 -0.08 -7.22
N LEU A 32 11.87 -1.00 -7.92
CA LEU A 32 10.53 -1.49 -7.58
C LEU A 32 10.51 -2.10 -6.18
N VAL A 33 11.44 -3.00 -5.87
CA VAL A 33 11.55 -3.63 -4.54
C VAL A 33 11.77 -2.58 -3.45
N ARG A 34 12.69 -1.63 -3.66
CA ARG A 34 12.94 -0.55 -2.70
C ARG A 34 11.69 0.30 -2.44
N GLU A 35 10.99 0.71 -3.49
CA GLU A 35 9.77 1.53 -3.35
C GLU A 35 8.66 0.78 -2.61
N GLN A 36 8.50 -0.52 -2.86
CA GLN A 36 7.52 -1.33 -2.13
C GLN A 36 7.92 -1.53 -0.66
N LEU A 37 9.19 -1.74 -0.35
CA LEU A 37 9.69 -1.82 1.02
C LEU A 37 9.51 -0.47 1.76
N GLU A 38 9.75 0.65 1.10
CA GLU A 38 9.49 1.98 1.68
C GLU A 38 8.00 2.23 1.91
N LYS A 39 7.13 1.77 1.00
CA LYS A 39 5.67 1.83 1.18
C LYS A 39 5.23 0.98 2.36
N ALA A 40 5.70 -0.27 2.45
CA ALA A 40 5.39 -1.17 3.55
C ALA A 40 5.84 -0.57 4.90
N ARG A 41 7.06 -0.02 4.97
CA ARG A 41 7.57 0.68 6.15
C ARG A 41 6.70 1.88 6.55
N LYS A 42 6.16 2.62 5.58
CA LYS A 42 5.25 3.76 5.84
C LYS A 42 3.82 3.31 6.19
N GLN A 43 3.43 2.11 5.77
CA GLN A 43 2.13 1.50 6.05
C GLN A 43 2.08 0.78 7.40
N GLU A 44 3.22 0.56 8.07
CA GLU A 44 3.24 0.18 9.49
C GLU A 44 2.68 1.33 10.34
N GLY A 45 1.35 1.38 10.44
CA GLY A 45 0.58 2.38 11.16
C GLY A 45 -0.90 2.25 10.85
N GLU A 46 -1.76 2.93 11.62
CA GLU A 46 -3.16 3.08 11.24
C GLU A 46 -3.25 3.69 9.83
N PRO A 47 -4.14 3.19 8.94
CA PRO A 47 -4.34 3.78 7.63
C PRO A 47 -4.48 5.29 7.73
N GLY A 48 -3.83 6.06 6.87
CA GLY A 48 -3.82 7.52 6.98
C GLY A 48 -5.21 8.17 7.00
N PHE A 49 -6.26 7.46 6.57
CA PHE A 49 -7.66 7.89 6.70
C PHE A 49 -8.27 7.64 8.09
N MET A 50 -7.76 6.68 8.88
CA MET A 50 -8.23 6.38 10.23
C MET A 50 -8.05 7.55 11.18
N ARG A 51 -7.09 8.45 10.92
CA ARG A 51 -7.00 9.73 11.64
C ARG A 51 -8.28 10.56 11.56
N TYR A 52 -9.14 10.34 10.56
CA TYR A 52 -10.43 11.00 10.40
C TYR A 52 -11.60 10.23 11.02
N ALA A 53 -11.38 8.98 11.45
CA ALA A 53 -12.41 8.19 12.12
C ALA A 53 -12.79 8.86 13.45
N GLY A 54 -14.07 9.19 13.62
CA GLY A 54 -14.58 9.82 14.84
C GLY A 54 -14.31 11.32 15.01
N ILE A 55 -13.63 11.99 14.06
CA ILE A 55 -13.49 13.46 14.08
C ILE A 55 -14.86 14.14 13.90
N PHE A 56 -15.68 13.62 13.00
CA PHE A 56 -17.01 14.16 12.75
C PHE A 56 -18.01 13.58 13.74
N ARG A 57 -18.68 14.44 14.50
CA ARG A 57 -19.87 14.10 15.28
C ARG A 57 -21.09 14.57 14.51
N GLY A 58 -21.99 13.65 14.19
CA GLY A 58 -23.25 13.95 13.52
C GLY A 58 -24.29 12.87 13.81
N PRO A 59 -25.54 13.10 13.41
CA PRO A 59 -26.59 12.09 13.46
C PRO A 59 -26.14 10.76 12.83
N ARG A 60 -26.52 9.63 13.44
CA ARG A 60 -26.09 8.29 13.02
C ARG A 60 -26.60 7.89 11.63
N ASP A 61 -27.66 8.56 11.18
CA ASP A 61 -28.39 8.35 9.94
C ASP A 61 -27.88 9.23 8.77
N LEU A 62 -26.79 9.99 8.95
CA LEU A 62 -26.26 10.86 7.89
C LEU A 62 -25.78 10.09 6.63
N SER A 63 -25.41 8.82 6.79
CA SER A 63 -25.03 7.95 5.66
C SER A 63 -26.23 7.15 5.11
N GLU A 64 -27.42 7.32 5.67
CA GLU A 64 -28.62 6.65 5.20
C GLU A 64 -29.34 7.51 4.16
N ARG A 65 -29.77 6.88 3.07
CA ARG A 65 -30.57 7.57 2.06
C ARG A 65 -31.93 7.91 2.67
N LYS A 66 -32.32 9.19 2.61
CA LYS A 66 -33.64 9.65 3.05
C LYS A 66 -34.74 8.78 2.39
N GLY A 67 -35.48 8.03 3.19
CA GLY A 67 -36.52 7.08 2.74
C GLY A 67 -36.12 5.60 2.72
N PHE A 68 -34.91 5.24 3.14
CA PHE A 68 -34.48 3.84 3.35
C PHE A 68 -34.12 3.50 4.81
N SER A 69 -34.29 4.45 5.74
CA SER A 69 -34.23 4.16 7.19
C SER A 69 -35.44 3.29 7.55
N ARG A 70 -35.19 2.10 8.10
CA ARG A 70 -36.25 1.19 8.56
C ARG A 70 -36.97 1.73 9.79
#